data_AF-A0A6N6MY38-F1
#
_entry.id   AF-A0A6N6MY38-F1
#
_cell.length_a   1.000
_cell.length_b   1.000
_cell.length_c   1.000
_cell.angle_alpha   90.00
_cell.angle_beta   90.00
_cell.angle_gamma   90.00
#
_symmetry.space_group_name_H-M   'P 1'
#
loop_
_entity.id
_entity.type
_entity.pdbx_description
1 polymer ?
#
loop_
_entity_poly.entity_id
_entity_poly.type
_entity_poly.pdbx_seq_one_letter_code
_entity_poly.pdbx_strand_id
1 'polypeptide(L)'
;MAAGAVTTTAPAAAQDLPRIDTARGALLIHGNFCGPGNRGPGYPPIDALDVACMHHDACTPPPGDLPHCACHDRLHVEAGRVALDPAAPRSIRDKAKFVSDGALLLPCLD
;
A
#
# COMPACT_ATOMS: atom_id res chain seq x y z
N MET A 1 -17.56 26.34 43.76
CA MET A 1 -16.47 25.41 43.38
C MET A 1 -16.55 25.21 41.88
N ALA A 2 -15.56 25.66 41.12
CA ALA A 2 -15.55 25.55 39.66
C ALA A 2 -14.69 24.35 39.25
N ALA A 3 -15.30 23.41 38.53
CA ALA A 3 -14.62 22.24 37.98
C ALA A 3 -13.88 22.63 36.68
N GLY A 4 -12.55 22.52 36.68
CA GLY A 4 -11.73 22.74 35.49
C GLY A 4 -11.77 21.51 34.57
N ALA A 5 -12.15 21.71 33.32
CA ALA A 5 -12.07 20.67 32.29
C ALA A 5 -10.63 20.57 31.76
N VAL A 6 -10.02 19.40 31.93
CA VAL A 6 -8.70 19.08 31.37
C VAL A 6 -8.89 18.54 29.96
N THR A 7 -8.47 19.32 28.96
CA THR A 7 -8.41 18.87 27.56
C THR A 7 -7.05 18.24 27.29
N THR A 8 -7.00 16.92 27.19
CA THR A 8 -5.80 16.20 26.74
C THR A 8 -5.70 16.30 25.22
N THR A 9 -4.74 17.07 24.71
CA THR A 9 -4.35 17.06 23.30
C THR A 9 -3.55 15.79 23.01
N ALA A 10 -4.17 14.81 22.35
CA ALA A 10 -3.44 13.67 21.79
C ALA A 10 -2.60 14.14 20.59
N PRO A 11 -1.38 13.62 20.38
CA PRO A 11 -0.62 13.92 19.18
C PRO A 11 -1.34 13.31 17.98
N ALA A 12 -1.47 14.07 16.90
CA ALA A 12 -1.93 13.51 15.63
C ALA A 12 -0.90 12.45 15.21
N ALA A 13 -1.34 11.19 15.05
CA ALA A 13 -0.52 10.17 14.43
C ALA A 13 -0.16 10.67 13.02
N ALA A 14 1.13 10.93 12.80
CA ALA A 14 1.64 11.27 11.48
C ALA A 14 1.21 10.16 10.52
N GLN A 15 0.40 10.50 9.53
CA GLN A 15 0.02 9.58 8.47
C GLN A 15 1.32 9.25 7.72
N ASP A 16 1.67 7.96 7.60
CA ASP A 16 2.72 7.53 6.67
C ASP A 16 2.18 7.78 5.25
N LEU A 17 2.43 8.98 4.73
CA LEU A 17 2.12 9.34 3.36
C LEU A 17 3.01 8.52 2.40
N PRO A 18 2.57 8.30 1.14
CA PRO A 18 3.44 7.79 0.10
C PRO A 18 4.76 8.59 0.04
N ARG A 19 5.89 7.89 0.08
CA ARG A 19 7.23 8.45 0.06
C ARG A 19 7.72 8.57 -1.38
N ILE A 20 8.06 9.80 -1.79
CA ILE A 20 8.83 10.03 -3.02
C ILE A 20 10.31 9.81 -2.70
N ASP A 21 10.93 8.81 -3.32
CA ASP A 21 12.37 8.59 -3.28
C ASP A 21 12.98 9.06 -4.60
N THR A 22 13.40 10.33 -4.62
CA THR A 22 13.94 10.98 -5.82
C THR A 22 15.25 10.35 -6.30
N ALA A 23 16.02 9.71 -5.42
CA ALA A 23 17.26 9.04 -5.80
C ALA A 23 17.02 7.76 -6.62
N ARG A 24 15.85 7.12 -6.44
CA ARG A 24 15.45 5.91 -7.16
C ARG A 24 14.34 6.15 -8.18
N GLY A 25 13.85 7.39 -8.30
CA GLY A 25 12.65 7.69 -9.08
C GLY A 25 11.42 6.92 -8.60
N ALA A 26 11.37 6.57 -7.31
CA ALA A 26 10.35 5.69 -6.77
C ALA A 26 9.24 6.46 -6.06
N LEU A 27 8.00 6.04 -6.27
CA LEU A 27 6.83 6.48 -5.49
C LEU A 27 6.41 5.28 -4.64
N LEU A 28 6.93 5.23 -3.40
CA LEU A 28 6.72 4.09 -2.52
C LEU A 28 5.61 4.36 -1.54
N ILE A 29 4.61 3.51 -1.56
CA ILE A 29 3.52 3.51 -0.59
C ILE A 29 3.97 2.74 0.66
N HIS A 30 4.60 1.57 0.45
CA HIS A 30 4.95 0.67 1.54
C HIS A 30 6.01 -0.37 1.14
N GLY A 31 6.79 -0.83 2.12
CA GLY A 31 7.59 -2.05 2.00
C GLY A 31 8.62 -2.08 0.87
N ASN A 32 8.78 -3.27 0.29
CA ASN A 32 9.72 -3.57 -0.80
C ASN A 32 9.06 -3.53 -2.18
N PHE A 33 7.73 -3.66 -2.25
CA PHE A 33 6.99 -3.92 -3.49
C PHE A 33 5.88 -2.91 -3.77
N CYS A 34 5.31 -2.23 -2.77
CA CYS A 34 4.17 -1.35 -3.01
C CYS A 34 4.58 0.01 -3.61
N GLY A 35 4.64 0.08 -4.95
CA GLY A 35 4.74 1.31 -5.73
C GLY A 35 5.77 1.26 -6.87
N PRO A 36 5.71 2.18 -7.85
CA PRO A 36 6.71 2.24 -8.93
C PRO A 36 8.12 2.49 -8.39
N GLY A 37 9.12 1.82 -8.97
CA GLY A 37 10.53 1.94 -8.55
C GLY A 37 10.85 1.24 -7.23
N ASN A 38 10.01 0.27 -6.85
CA ASN A 38 10.23 -0.56 -5.66
C ASN A 38 11.53 -1.37 -5.72
N ARG A 39 11.86 -2.03 -4.61
CA ARG A 39 13.12 -2.80 -4.50
C ARG A 39 13.06 -4.08 -5.33
N GLY A 40 11.87 -4.66 -5.48
CA GLY A 40 11.61 -5.78 -6.35
C GLY A 40 12.28 -7.08 -5.90
N PRO A 41 12.42 -8.04 -6.84
CA PRO A 41 13.03 -9.35 -6.58
C PRO A 41 14.42 -9.24 -5.94
N GLY A 42 14.65 -10.01 -4.88
CA GLY A 42 15.90 -9.98 -4.08
C GLY A 42 15.72 -9.45 -2.66
N TYR A 43 14.55 -8.90 -2.34
CA TYR A 43 14.17 -8.52 -0.99
C TYR A 43 12.89 -9.25 -0.56
N PRO A 44 12.81 -9.79 0.67
CA PRO A 44 11.60 -10.44 1.15
C PRO A 44 10.51 -9.39 1.45
N PRO A 45 9.22 -9.69 1.18
CA PRO A 45 8.14 -8.82 1.60
C PRO A 45 8.12 -8.70 3.13
N ILE A 46 7.86 -7.50 3.66
CA ILE A 46 7.97 -7.23 5.11
C ILE A 46 6.69 -7.48 5.90
N ASP A 47 5.53 -7.55 5.23
CA ASP A 47 4.24 -7.90 5.81
C ASP A 47 3.24 -8.36 4.74
N ALA A 48 2.00 -8.64 5.15
CA ALA A 48 0.95 -9.13 4.26
C ALA A 48 0.54 -8.14 3.15
N LEU A 49 0.65 -6.83 3.37
CA LEU A 49 0.39 -5.84 2.31
C LEU A 49 1.52 -5.90 1.27
N ASP A 50 2.77 -5.96 1.74
CA ASP A 50 3.94 -6.07 0.86
C ASP A 50 3.92 -7.38 0.05
N VAL A 51 3.39 -8.48 0.60
CA VAL A 51 3.14 -9.73 -0.14
C VAL A 51 2.13 -9.52 -1.28
N ALA A 52 1.02 -8.80 -1.04
CA ALA A 52 0.03 -8.52 -2.08
C ALA A 52 0.65 -7.72 -3.24
N CYS A 53 1.47 -6.72 -2.92
CA CYS A 53 2.20 -5.94 -3.92
C CYS A 53 3.23 -6.79 -4.67
N MET A 54 3.95 -7.69 -3.98
CA MET A 54 4.89 -8.62 -4.61
C MET A 54 4.20 -9.53 -5.64
N HIS A 55 3.01 -10.04 -5.32
CA HIS A 55 2.23 -10.85 -6.25
C HIS A 55 1.75 -10.06 -7.47
N HIS A 56 1.42 -8.78 -7.29
CA HIS A 56 1.05 -7.88 -8.38
C HIS A 56 2.23 -7.62 -9.33
N ASP A 57 3.40 -7.32 -8.78
CA ASP A 57 4.63 -7.12 -9.56
C ASP A 57 5.00 -8.38 -10.34
N ALA A 58 4.84 -9.56 -9.73
CA ALA A 58 5.12 -10.85 -10.40
C ALA A 58 4.10 -11.20 -11.50
N CYS A 59 2.89 -10.63 -11.44
CA CYS A 59 1.84 -10.80 -12.47
C CYS A 59 2.01 -9.82 -13.64
N THR A 60 2.52 -8.62 -13.33
CA THR A 60 2.63 -7.51 -14.27
C THR A 60 3.79 -7.75 -15.25
N PRO A 61 3.61 -7.46 -16.56
CA PRO A 61 4.69 -7.57 -17.54
C PRO A 61 5.81 -6.57 -17.25
N PRO A 62 6.98 -6.72 -17.88
CA PRO A 62 8.06 -5.76 -17.75
C PRO A 62 7.62 -4.31 -18.07
N PRO A 63 8.31 -3.30 -17.51
CA PRO A 63 7.99 -1.90 -17.78
C PRO A 63 7.93 -1.60 -19.29
N GLY A 64 6.85 -0.96 -19.72
CA GLY A 64 6.59 -0.63 -21.13
C GLY A 64 5.28 -1.20 -21.66
N ASP A 65 4.81 -2.29 -21.06
CA ASP A 65 3.54 -2.93 -21.39
C ASP A 65 2.48 -2.67 -20.31
N LEU A 66 1.20 -2.68 -20.70
CA LEU A 66 0.10 -2.62 -19.76
C LEU A 66 -0.17 -4.01 -19.14
N PRO A 67 -0.41 -4.09 -17.82
CA PRO A 67 -0.81 -5.34 -17.18
C PRO A 67 -2.19 -5.82 -17.63
N HIS A 68 -2.44 -7.12 -17.47
CA HIS A 68 -3.79 -7.66 -17.57
C HIS A 68 -4.65 -7.19 -16.39
N CYS A 69 -5.94 -6.94 -16.61
CA CYS A 69 -6.86 -6.49 -15.56
C CYS A 69 -6.92 -7.48 -14.39
N ALA A 70 -6.77 -8.77 -14.67
CA ALA A 70 -6.66 -9.82 -13.65
C ALA A 70 -5.54 -9.59 -12.62
N CYS A 71 -4.43 -8.93 -12.99
CA CYS A 71 -3.37 -8.59 -12.05
C CYS A 71 -3.84 -7.52 -11.05
N HIS A 72 -4.52 -6.47 -11.53
CA HIS A 72 -5.07 -5.41 -10.68
C HIS A 72 -6.21 -5.92 -9.80
N ASP A 73 -7.09 -6.76 -10.34
CA ASP A 73 -8.17 -7.39 -9.58
C ASP A 73 -7.62 -8.25 -8.45
N ARG A 74 -6.56 -9.02 -8.72
CA ARG A 74 -5.88 -9.80 -7.68
C ARG A 74 -5.29 -8.89 -6.59
N LEU A 75 -4.63 -7.80 -6.98
CA LEU A 75 -4.11 -6.82 -6.02
C LEU A 75 -5.23 -6.21 -5.16
N HIS A 76 -6.35 -5.82 -5.79
CA HIS A 76 -7.52 -5.28 -5.09
C HIS A 76 -8.01 -6.22 -4.00
N VAL A 77 -8.17 -7.51 -4.33
CA VAL A 77 -8.64 -8.54 -3.40
C VAL A 77 -7.63 -8.81 -2.29
N GLU A 78 -6.36 -9.02 -2.61
CA GLU A 78 -5.34 -9.35 -1.61
C GLU A 78 -5.08 -8.19 -0.64
N ALA A 79 -4.92 -6.95 -1.15
CA ALA A 79 -4.78 -5.77 -0.31
C ALA A 79 -6.07 -5.48 0.49
N GLY A 80 -7.24 -5.73 -0.10
CA GLY A 80 -8.53 -5.57 0.57
C GLY A 80 -8.69 -6.46 1.80
N ARG A 81 -8.17 -7.70 1.75
CA ARG A 81 -8.14 -8.59 2.92
C ARG A 81 -7.30 -8.01 4.06
N VAL A 82 -6.14 -7.42 3.76
CA VAL A 82 -5.29 -6.76 4.76
C VAL A 82 -5.99 -5.51 5.33
N ALA A 83 -6.69 -4.74 4.49
CA ALA A 83 -7.43 -3.56 4.94
C ALA A 83 -8.53 -3.89 5.96
N LEU A 84 -9.12 -5.09 5.86
CA LEU A 84 -10.19 -5.57 6.73
C LEU A 84 -9.70 -6.39 7.93
N ASP A 85 -8.43 -6.76 7.99
CA ASP A 85 -7.88 -7.61 9.04
C ASP A 85 -7.67 -6.82 10.36
N PRO A 86 -8.44 -7.11 11.44
CA PRO A 86 -8.30 -6.38 12.70
C PRO A 86 -6.97 -6.63 13.41
N ALA A 87 -6.24 -7.71 13.08
CA ALA A 87 -4.93 -7.98 13.63
C ALA A 87 -3.83 -7.09 13.02
N ALA A 88 -4.05 -6.55 11.81
CA ALA A 88 -3.10 -5.66 11.17
C ALA A 88 -3.08 -4.26 11.86
N PRO A 89 -1.91 -3.62 12.02
CA PRO A 89 -1.84 -2.26 12.53
C PRO A 89 -2.67 -1.29 11.69
N ARG A 90 -3.31 -0.30 12.32
CA ARG A 90 -4.19 0.66 11.64
C ARG A 90 -3.51 1.32 10.43
N SER A 91 -2.26 1.76 10.57
CA SER A 91 -1.49 2.36 9.48
C SER A 91 -1.30 1.42 8.29
N ILE A 92 -1.15 0.12 8.51
CA ILE A 92 -1.06 -0.88 7.43
C ILE A 92 -2.42 -1.06 6.77
N ARG A 93 -3.51 -1.11 7.54
CA ARG A 93 -4.87 -1.20 6.98
C ARG A 93 -5.22 0.01 6.11
N ASP A 94 -4.84 1.20 6.54
CA ASP A 94 -5.10 2.44 5.80
C ASP A 94 -4.34 2.45 4.46
N LYS A 95 -3.06 2.05 4.47
CA LYS A 95 -2.26 1.87 3.23
C LYS A 95 -2.84 0.76 2.35
N ALA A 96 -3.25 -0.36 2.94
CA ALA A 96 -3.84 -1.47 2.21
C ALA A 96 -5.15 -1.07 1.54
N LYS A 97 -5.97 -0.26 2.20
CA LYS A 97 -7.18 0.31 1.59
C LYS A 97 -6.84 1.23 0.42
N PHE A 98 -5.87 2.12 0.59
CA PHE A 98 -5.41 2.99 -0.50
C PHE A 98 -4.92 2.18 -1.72
N VAL A 99 -4.10 1.15 -1.50
CA VAL A 99 -3.61 0.25 -2.57
C VAL A 99 -4.77 -0.52 -3.21
N SER A 100 -5.67 -1.08 -2.40
CA SER A 100 -6.83 -1.87 -2.87
C SER A 100 -7.77 -1.03 -3.72
N ASP A 101 -8.16 0.16 -3.28
CA ASP A 101 -9.04 1.06 -4.04
C ASP A 101 -8.33 1.60 -5.29
N GLY A 102 -7.05 1.94 -5.17
CA GLY A 102 -6.24 2.46 -6.27
C GLY A 102 -6.02 1.45 -7.40
N ALA A 103 -5.92 0.15 -7.08
CA ALA A 103 -5.74 -0.91 -8.09
C ALA A 103 -6.85 -0.90 -9.15
N LEU A 104 -8.09 -0.60 -8.75
CA LEU A 104 -9.26 -0.53 -9.64
C LEU A 104 -9.26 0.68 -10.57
N LEU A 105 -8.39 1.66 -10.32
CA LEU A 105 -8.27 2.88 -11.11
C LEU A 105 -7.13 2.81 -12.15
N LEU A 106 -6.31 1.75 -12.10
CA LEU A 106 -5.17 1.59 -12.99
C LEU A 106 -5.61 1.07 -14.37
N PRO A 107 -5.02 1.58 -15.46
CA PRO A 107 -5.27 1.06 -16.80
C PRO A 107 -4.76 -0.38 -16.94
N CYS A 108 -5.44 -1.17 -17.75
CA CYS A 108 -5.11 -2.57 -18.04
C CYS A 108 -5.66 -3.02 -19.39
N LEU A 109 -5.26 -4.23 -19.79
CA LEU A 109 -5.75 -4.97 -20.95
C LEU A 109 -6.46 -6.25 -20.50
N ASP A 110 -7.39 -6.77 -21.30
CA ASP A 110 -8.05 -8.05 -21.02
C ASP A 110 -7.22 -9.24 -21.51
#